data_AF-A0A835DYQ6-F1
#
_entry.id   AF-A0A835DYQ6-F1
#
_cell.length_a   1.000
_cell.length_b   1.000
_cell.length_c   1.000
_cell.angle_alpha   90.00
_cell.angle_beta   90.00
_cell.angle_gamma   90.00
#
_symmetry.space_group_name_H-M   'P 1'
#
loop_
_entity.id
_entity.type
_entity.pdbx_description
1 polymer ?
#
loop_
_entity_poly.entity_id
_entity_poly.type
_entity_poly.pdbx_seq_one_letter_code
_entity_poly.pdbx_strand_id
1 'polypeptide(L)'
;MVITCGVKVLRDEPISVPPSNILSHLGGLLDSADGSDVSFVVDGEEFAAHRAVLIARSPVFKAQLLGSMADAKMTSTTLQDIAPATFRVMLRYMYTDEFPEDAELVTEKLQDLFVAADRFALDRLKLFCAGKLWIEVSVDTVGAALAWAETYNCPELKKKCIDFLADEKNFRKVVLTDGFIQMVQKFPSVLAELRVKFKLNFEETKSFAIGQVVTSGDISAGGHLWMIECYPCGDNNEDNGEYLGVFLHHESKTKDVKAIFEVFVMDRNGAPSPSHRFRLVHVYKPKSKGNNDNTWGENRFVKRSDLESLYLTNGLVIIMCGVEDIAPTTFKAMLQFIYTDDLPRDEEDGDEQLPTEAFQDLLAAADRFALDRLKLMCAKKLWDDVSTDTVGATLACAEAYSCPELKMKCIDFFANEKNFKEAVLTDGFVQLVQKFPAILGELRVKVVGA
;
A
#
# COMPACT_ATOMS: atom_id res chain seq x y z
N MET A 1 12.85 -69.04 49.02
CA MET A 1 12.40 -67.80 49.69
C MET A 1 13.10 -66.64 48.99
N VAL A 2 12.38 -65.89 48.16
CA VAL A 2 12.95 -64.75 47.42
C VAL A 2 12.69 -63.50 48.23
N ILE A 3 13.74 -62.80 48.65
CA ILE A 3 13.63 -61.50 49.32
C ILE A 3 13.84 -60.43 48.26
N THR A 4 12.78 -59.70 47.94
CA THR A 4 12.84 -58.56 47.02
C THR A 4 13.04 -57.29 47.86
N CYS A 5 14.17 -56.61 47.66
CA CYS A 5 14.48 -55.34 48.31
C CYS A 5 14.28 -54.19 47.30
N GLY A 6 13.40 -53.24 47.62
CA GLY A 6 13.22 -52.01 46.85
C GLY A 6 13.94 -50.85 47.51
N VAL A 7 15.01 -50.34 46.89
CA VAL A 7 15.66 -49.09 47.29
C VAL A 7 15.01 -47.94 46.55
N LYS A 8 14.40 -47.01 47.28
CA LYS A 8 13.82 -45.77 46.73
C LYS A 8 14.76 -44.61 47.05
N VAL A 9 15.39 -44.03 46.04
CA VAL A 9 16.23 -42.83 46.20
C VAL A 9 15.29 -41.63 46.33
N LEU A 10 15.18 -41.08 47.55
CA LEU A 10 14.52 -39.80 47.79
C LEU A 10 15.49 -38.71 47.33
N ARG A 11 15.20 -38.03 46.22
CA ARG A 11 15.89 -36.78 45.87
C ARG A 11 15.28 -35.67 46.71
N ASP A 12 16.10 -34.85 47.36
CA ASP A 12 15.64 -33.65 48.07
C ASP A 12 14.77 -32.81 47.13
N GLU A 13 13.54 -32.51 47.54
CA GLU A 13 12.66 -31.57 46.85
C GLU A 13 13.38 -30.21 46.80
N PRO A 14 13.55 -29.60 45.61
CA PRO A 14 14.22 -28.32 45.51
C PRO A 14 13.47 -27.24 46.32
N ILE A 15 14.21 -26.40 47.06
CA ILE A 15 13.63 -25.27 47.80
C ILE A 15 12.88 -24.37 46.82
N SER A 16 11.57 -24.25 47.00
CA SER A 16 10.71 -23.42 46.16
C SER A 16 10.96 -21.94 46.47
N VAL A 17 11.47 -21.19 45.48
CA VAL A 17 11.64 -19.74 45.57
C VAL A 17 10.33 -19.07 45.14
N PRO A 18 9.75 -18.17 45.96
CA PRO A 18 8.53 -17.47 45.57
C PRO A 18 8.76 -16.55 44.36
N PRO A 19 7.72 -16.31 43.54
CA PRO A 19 7.82 -15.40 42.40
C PRO A 19 8.10 -13.96 42.84
N SER A 20 8.66 -13.16 41.94
CA SER A 20 8.91 -11.73 42.18
C SER A 20 7.60 -10.97 42.43
N ASN A 21 7.62 -10.05 43.40
CA ASN A 21 6.51 -9.17 43.78
C ASN A 21 6.86 -7.67 43.64
N ILE A 22 7.94 -7.33 42.95
CA ILE A 22 8.36 -5.91 42.81
C ILE A 22 7.29 -5.07 42.09
N LEU A 23 6.66 -5.63 41.06
CA LEU A 23 5.67 -4.93 40.25
C LEU A 23 4.39 -4.64 41.05
N SER A 24 3.98 -5.56 41.94
CA SER A 24 2.84 -5.32 42.82
C SER A 24 3.15 -4.27 43.89
N HIS A 25 4.37 -4.24 44.41
CA HIS A 25 4.81 -3.18 45.33
C HIS A 25 4.86 -1.81 44.64
N LEU A 26 5.35 -1.73 43.40
CA LEU A 26 5.32 -0.48 42.63
C LEU A 26 3.89 -0.05 42.30
N GLY A 27 3.01 -0.98 41.92
CA GLY A 27 1.58 -0.71 41.75
C GLY A 27 0.95 -0.17 43.04
N GLY A 28 1.30 -0.75 44.19
CA GLY A 28 0.85 -0.27 45.50
C GLY A 28 1.27 1.17 45.81
N LEU A 29 2.49 1.58 45.41
CA LEU A 29 2.92 2.98 45.55
C LEU A 29 2.08 3.94 44.71
N LEU A 30 1.67 3.52 43.51
CA LEU A 30 0.76 4.31 42.69
C LEU A 30 -0.62 4.43 43.35
N ASP A 31 -1.13 3.33 43.94
CA ASP A 31 -2.46 3.29 44.56
C ASP A 31 -2.54 4.09 45.86
N SER A 32 -1.49 4.06 46.69
CA SER A 32 -1.46 4.82 47.96
C SER A 32 -0.99 6.26 47.80
N ALA A 33 -0.32 6.58 46.68
CA ALA A 33 0.36 7.85 46.42
C ALA A 33 1.46 8.22 47.43
N ASP A 34 1.92 7.25 48.24
CA ASP A 34 2.95 7.46 49.26
C ASP A 34 4.28 7.88 48.64
N GLY A 35 4.78 9.06 49.01
CA GLY A 35 6.07 9.56 48.50
C GLY A 35 6.01 10.14 47.09
N SER A 36 4.81 10.41 46.56
CA SER A 36 4.63 11.12 45.30
C SER A 36 5.28 12.51 45.33
N ASP A 37 6.00 12.83 44.26
CA ASP A 37 6.79 14.06 44.09
C ASP A 37 6.42 14.83 42.82
N VAL A 38 5.37 14.38 42.12
CA VAL A 38 4.75 15.06 40.99
C VAL A 38 3.28 14.69 40.86
N SER A 39 2.44 15.62 40.38
CA SER A 39 1.07 15.35 39.96
C SER A 39 0.81 15.77 38.51
N PHE A 40 -0.11 15.07 37.85
CA PHE A 40 -0.57 15.40 36.51
C PHE A 40 -2.06 15.72 36.53
N VAL A 41 -2.44 16.85 35.94
CA VAL A 41 -3.84 17.24 35.77
C VAL A 41 -4.26 16.92 34.33
N VAL A 42 -5.24 16.03 34.18
CA VAL A 42 -5.78 15.57 32.88
C VAL A 42 -7.28 15.81 32.88
N ASP A 43 -7.76 16.72 32.03
CA ASP A 43 -9.17 17.15 31.98
C ASP A 43 -9.80 17.45 33.36
N GLY A 44 -8.99 17.99 34.28
CA GLY A 44 -9.42 18.33 35.65
C GLY A 44 -9.28 17.22 36.68
N GLU A 45 -8.95 15.98 36.28
CA GLU A 45 -8.57 14.89 37.19
C GLU A 45 -7.09 14.96 37.55
N GLU A 46 -6.76 14.86 38.84
CA GLU A 46 -5.38 14.88 39.33
C GLU A 46 -4.84 13.46 39.57
N PHE A 47 -3.63 13.19 39.09
CA PHE A 47 -2.93 11.91 39.20
C PHE A 47 -1.58 12.11 39.87
N ALA A 48 -1.44 11.66 41.12
CA ALA A 48 -0.17 11.66 41.84
C ALA A 48 0.76 10.54 41.30
N ALA A 49 2.04 10.84 41.16
CA ALA A 49 3.02 9.91 40.62
C ALA A 49 4.44 10.19 41.16
N HIS A 50 5.40 9.40 40.68
CA HIS A 50 6.78 9.41 41.13
C HIS A 50 7.71 9.68 39.95
N ARG A 51 8.41 10.81 39.97
CA ARG A 51 9.32 11.26 38.91
C ARG A 51 10.31 10.15 38.55
N ALA A 52 10.93 9.52 39.56
CA ALA A 52 11.92 8.46 39.38
C ALA A 52 11.41 7.27 38.54
N VAL A 53 10.15 6.87 38.72
CA VAL A 53 9.54 5.79 37.94
C VAL A 53 9.28 6.26 36.51
N LEU A 54 8.65 7.43 36.35
CA LEU A 54 8.28 7.96 35.03
C LEU A 54 9.48 8.20 34.12
N ILE A 55 10.55 8.82 34.63
CA ILE A 55 11.76 9.09 33.85
C ILE A 55 12.51 7.81 33.45
N ALA A 56 12.36 6.74 34.23
CA ALA A 56 12.97 5.44 33.93
C ALA A 56 12.18 4.69 32.85
N ARG A 57 10.87 4.89 32.80
CA ARG A 57 9.94 4.16 31.92
C ARG A 57 9.63 4.87 30.61
N SER A 58 9.77 6.19 30.56
CA SER A 58 9.50 6.99 29.36
C SER A 58 10.59 8.04 29.11
N PRO A 59 11.24 8.01 27.93
CA PRO A 59 12.21 9.05 27.56
C PRO A 59 11.54 10.43 27.39
N VAL A 60 10.24 10.45 27.05
CA VAL A 60 9.43 11.67 26.94
C VAL A 60 9.25 12.30 28.31
N PHE A 61 8.87 11.52 29.33
CA PHE A 61 8.82 12.03 30.70
C PHE A 61 10.20 12.39 31.23
N LYS A 62 11.25 11.64 30.87
CA LYS A 62 12.63 12.01 31.21
C LYS A 62 12.99 13.39 30.67
N ALA A 63 12.70 13.66 29.41
CA ALA A 63 12.93 14.97 28.79
C ALA A 63 12.06 16.07 29.43
N GLN A 64 10.79 15.77 29.70
CA GLN A 64 9.85 16.74 30.27
C GLN A 64 10.19 17.11 31.72
N LEU A 65 10.63 16.14 32.53
CA LEU A 65 10.87 16.33 33.97
C LEU A 65 12.32 16.69 34.30
N LEU A 66 13.30 16.27 33.49
CA LEU A 66 14.73 16.54 33.72
C LEU A 66 15.39 17.40 32.65
N GLY A 67 14.69 17.76 31.56
CA GLY A 67 15.25 18.56 30.48
C GLY A 67 15.63 19.98 30.93
N SER A 68 16.38 20.68 30.08
CA SER A 68 16.87 22.05 30.36
C SER A 68 15.76 23.09 30.57
N MET A 69 14.53 22.77 30.19
CA MET A 69 13.33 23.62 30.39
C MET A 69 12.45 23.14 31.56
N ALA A 70 12.85 22.09 32.28
CA ALA A 70 12.09 21.60 33.43
C ALA A 70 12.29 22.53 34.62
N ASP A 71 11.20 23.10 35.13
CA ASP A 71 11.24 23.90 36.36
C ASP A 71 11.42 22.97 37.56
N ALA A 72 12.57 23.06 38.24
CA ALA A 72 12.93 22.21 39.36
C ALA A 72 11.95 22.32 40.55
N LYS A 73 11.10 23.35 40.59
CA LYS A 73 10.06 23.54 41.61
C LYS A 73 8.66 23.12 41.18
N MET A 74 8.48 22.68 39.93
CA MET A 74 7.17 22.31 39.40
C MET A 74 6.75 20.94 39.94
N THR A 75 5.76 20.96 40.82
CA THR A 75 5.18 19.77 41.45
C THR A 75 3.91 19.28 40.75
N SER A 76 3.33 20.05 39.84
CA SER A 76 2.12 19.70 39.10
C SER A 76 2.21 20.11 37.64
N THR A 77 1.75 19.25 36.72
CA THR A 77 1.80 19.47 35.26
C THR A 77 0.48 19.12 34.59
N THR A 78 -0.04 19.99 33.74
CA THR A 78 -1.23 19.68 32.93
C THR A 78 -0.84 18.88 31.69
N LEU A 79 -1.52 17.74 31.45
CA LEU A 79 -1.42 17.00 30.19
C LEU A 79 -2.65 17.28 29.34
N GLN A 80 -2.42 17.70 28.10
CA GLN A 80 -3.46 17.91 27.10
C GLN A 80 -3.51 16.73 26.13
N ASP A 81 -4.62 16.56 25.43
CA ASP A 81 -4.81 15.55 24.37
C ASP A 81 -4.60 14.10 24.84
N ILE A 82 -5.08 13.78 26.05
CA ILE A 82 -5.17 12.41 26.55
C ILE A 82 -6.35 12.31 27.50
N ALA A 83 -7.22 11.32 27.30
CA ALA A 83 -8.35 11.10 28.19
C ALA A 83 -7.88 10.59 29.56
N PRO A 84 -8.53 10.97 30.67
CA PRO A 84 -8.17 10.49 32.02
C PRO A 84 -8.13 8.97 32.14
N ALA A 85 -9.07 8.26 31.50
CA ALA A 85 -9.11 6.80 31.48
C ALA A 85 -7.88 6.19 30.79
N THR A 86 -7.48 6.74 29.64
CA THR A 86 -6.29 6.31 28.89
C THR A 86 -5.01 6.58 29.67
N PHE A 87 -4.92 7.77 30.30
CA PHE A 87 -3.78 8.11 31.14
C PHE A 87 -3.67 7.18 32.35
N ARG A 88 -4.79 6.82 32.99
CA ARG A 88 -4.82 5.87 34.12
C ARG A 88 -4.27 4.51 33.75
N VAL A 89 -4.71 3.95 32.61
CA VAL A 89 -4.21 2.65 32.11
C VAL A 89 -2.73 2.73 31.76
N MET A 90 -2.31 3.78 31.05
CA MET A 90 -0.91 3.99 30.70
C MET A 90 -0.02 4.14 31.95
N LEU A 91 -0.47 4.90 32.95
CA LEU A 91 0.26 5.11 34.20
C LEU A 91 0.37 3.80 34.98
N ARG A 92 -0.71 3.00 35.08
CA ARG A 92 -0.66 1.67 35.70
C ARG A 92 0.37 0.78 35.00
N TYR A 93 0.37 0.74 33.67
CA TYR A 93 1.35 -0.01 32.88
C TYR A 93 2.80 0.45 33.17
N MET A 94 3.06 1.75 33.37
CA MET A 94 4.40 2.22 33.70
C MET A 94 4.90 1.64 35.04
N TYR A 95 4.02 1.44 36.02
CA TYR A 95 4.37 0.91 37.34
C TYR A 95 4.42 -0.61 37.40
N THR A 96 3.48 -1.29 36.73
CA THR A 96 3.30 -2.74 36.88
C THR A 96 3.78 -3.55 35.68
N ASP A 97 4.00 -2.92 34.51
CA ASP A 97 4.30 -3.59 33.23
C ASP A 97 3.23 -4.61 32.78
N GLU A 98 2.06 -4.58 33.43
CA GLU A 98 0.87 -5.38 33.14
C GLU A 98 0.04 -4.70 32.05
N PHE A 99 -0.48 -5.50 31.12
CA PHE A 99 -1.38 -5.01 30.09
C PHE A 99 -2.82 -4.95 30.61
N PRO A 100 -3.63 -3.99 30.14
CA PRO A 100 -5.05 -3.94 30.45
C PRO A 100 -5.76 -5.24 30.05
N GLU A 101 -6.74 -5.65 30.84
CA GLU A 101 -7.54 -6.83 30.56
C GLU A 101 -8.46 -6.59 29.35
N ASP A 102 -8.77 -7.65 28.60
CA ASP A 102 -9.60 -7.56 27.39
C ASP A 102 -11.00 -6.99 27.67
N ALA A 103 -11.54 -7.20 28.86
CA ALA A 103 -12.83 -6.64 29.28
C ALA A 103 -12.83 -5.10 29.39
N GLU A 104 -11.66 -4.49 29.53
CA GLU A 104 -11.49 -3.04 29.68
C GLU A 104 -11.23 -2.32 28.34
N LEU A 105 -10.94 -3.09 27.28
CA LEU A 105 -10.47 -2.61 25.99
C LEU A 105 -11.54 -2.78 24.91
N VAL A 106 -12.31 -1.71 24.67
CA VAL A 106 -13.04 -1.53 23.40
C VAL A 106 -12.12 -0.91 22.35
N THR A 107 -12.39 -1.11 21.06
CA THR A 107 -11.53 -0.66 19.94
C THR A 107 -11.13 0.82 20.05
N GLU A 108 -12.05 1.71 20.43
CA GLU A 108 -11.77 3.14 20.64
C GLU A 108 -10.76 3.38 21.77
N LYS A 109 -10.92 2.73 22.92
CA LYS A 109 -9.96 2.82 24.04
C LYS A 109 -8.59 2.25 23.69
N LEU A 110 -8.57 1.20 22.88
CA LEU A 110 -7.33 0.58 22.43
C LEU A 110 -6.57 1.50 21.47
N GLN A 111 -7.29 2.21 20.60
CA GLN A 111 -6.74 3.25 19.73
C GLN A 111 -6.16 4.40 20.54
N ASP A 112 -6.89 4.94 21.51
CA ASP A 112 -6.39 6.00 22.38
C ASP A 112 -5.13 5.57 23.15
N LEU A 113 -5.13 4.34 23.67
CA LEU A 113 -3.97 3.79 24.38
C LEU A 113 -2.77 3.59 23.46
N PHE A 114 -2.99 3.18 22.21
CA PHE A 114 -1.94 3.09 21.19
C PHE A 114 -1.31 4.46 20.92
N VAL A 115 -2.13 5.50 20.74
CA VAL A 115 -1.67 6.89 20.51
C VAL A 115 -0.90 7.41 21.72
N ALA A 116 -1.39 7.15 22.93
CA ALA A 116 -0.68 7.51 24.15
C ALA A 116 0.66 6.78 24.26
N ALA A 117 0.69 5.47 23.98
CA ALA A 117 1.91 4.67 24.03
C ALA A 117 2.97 5.19 23.04
N ASP A 118 2.58 5.57 21.82
CA ASP A 118 3.47 6.21 20.86
C ASP A 118 3.99 7.57 21.37
N ARG A 119 3.07 8.44 21.80
CA ARG A 119 3.40 9.79 22.31
C ARG A 119 4.39 9.77 23.47
N PHE A 120 4.29 8.78 24.36
CA PHE A 120 5.17 8.63 25.52
C PHE A 120 6.31 7.64 25.31
N ALA A 121 6.50 7.15 24.08
CA ALA A 121 7.56 6.22 23.69
C ALA A 121 7.59 4.94 24.55
N LEU A 122 6.43 4.32 24.71
CA LEU A 122 6.22 3.05 25.40
C LEU A 122 6.09 1.90 24.39
N ASP A 123 7.19 1.53 23.76
CA ASP A 123 7.21 0.61 22.60
C ASP A 123 6.52 -0.74 22.88
N ARG A 124 6.73 -1.33 24.06
CA ARG A 124 6.10 -2.62 24.42
C ARG A 124 4.58 -2.50 24.56
N LEU A 125 4.06 -1.39 25.08
CA LEU A 125 2.63 -1.12 25.14
C LEU A 125 2.06 -0.83 23.76
N LYS A 126 2.77 -0.03 22.95
CA LYS A 126 2.40 0.26 21.56
C LYS A 126 2.26 -1.02 20.73
N LEU A 127 3.22 -1.94 20.83
CA LEU A 127 3.18 -3.23 20.14
C LEU A 127 2.08 -4.15 20.65
N PHE A 128 1.79 -4.14 21.95
CA PHE A 128 0.63 -4.86 22.51
C PHE A 128 -0.67 -4.36 21.87
N CYS A 129 -0.87 -3.03 21.84
CA CYS A 129 -2.03 -2.43 21.21
C CYS A 129 -2.09 -2.74 19.70
N ALA A 130 -0.95 -2.67 18.99
CA ALA A 130 -0.86 -3.06 17.58
C ALA A 130 -1.31 -4.50 17.33
N GLY A 131 -0.88 -5.43 18.20
CA GLY A 131 -1.23 -6.83 18.11
C GLY A 131 -2.73 -7.09 18.32
N LYS A 132 -3.36 -6.36 19.24
CA LYS A 132 -4.81 -6.42 19.47
C LYS A 132 -5.58 -5.82 18.30
N LEU A 133 -5.16 -4.66 17.79
CA LEU A 133 -5.77 -4.04 16.59
C LEU A 133 -5.68 -4.97 15.38
N TRP A 134 -4.55 -5.68 15.21
CA TRP A 134 -4.38 -6.63 14.11
C TRP A 134 -5.40 -7.79 14.12
N ILE A 135 -5.81 -8.27 15.29
CA ILE A 135 -6.78 -9.37 15.39
C ILE A 135 -8.14 -8.98 14.79
N GLU A 136 -8.50 -7.69 14.87
CA GLU A 136 -9.75 -7.15 14.33
C GLU A 136 -9.66 -6.75 12.85
N VAL A 137 -8.47 -6.84 12.24
CA VAL A 137 -8.27 -6.47 10.84
C VAL A 137 -8.99 -7.44 9.91
N SER A 138 -9.81 -6.88 9.04
CA SER A 138 -10.54 -7.57 7.98
C SER A 138 -10.19 -6.95 6.62
N VAL A 139 -10.77 -7.51 5.57
CA VAL A 139 -10.71 -6.94 4.22
C VAL A 139 -11.17 -5.47 4.21
N ASP A 140 -12.21 -5.13 4.97
CA ASP A 140 -12.81 -3.79 4.98
C ASP A 140 -11.98 -2.78 5.79
N THR A 141 -11.20 -3.25 6.77
CA THR A 141 -10.52 -2.38 7.75
C THR A 141 -9.01 -2.31 7.56
N VAL A 142 -8.39 -3.21 6.78
CA VAL A 142 -6.93 -3.25 6.60
C VAL A 142 -6.35 -1.97 5.99
N GLY A 143 -7.10 -1.27 5.13
CA GLY A 143 -6.66 0.02 4.57
C GLY A 143 -6.52 1.09 5.65
N ALA A 144 -7.52 1.19 6.53
CA ALA A 144 -7.47 2.10 7.67
C ALA A 144 -6.37 1.71 8.66
N ALA A 145 -6.18 0.42 8.93
CA ALA A 145 -5.11 -0.09 9.78
C ALA A 145 -3.71 0.21 9.22
N LEU A 146 -3.52 0.10 7.90
CA LEU A 146 -2.28 0.46 7.23
C LEU A 146 -2.01 1.97 7.29
N ALA A 147 -3.02 2.81 7.08
CA ALA A 147 -2.90 4.25 7.26
C ALA A 147 -2.53 4.62 8.71
N TRP A 148 -3.09 3.90 9.69
CA TRP A 148 -2.75 4.04 11.10
C TRP A 148 -1.30 3.66 11.39
N ALA A 149 -0.85 2.51 10.87
CA ALA A 149 0.51 2.05 11.02
C ALA A 149 1.52 3.06 10.46
N GLU A 150 1.21 3.69 9.33
CA GLU A 150 2.03 4.75 8.75
C GLU A 150 2.01 6.02 9.61
N THR A 151 0.82 6.47 10.03
CA THR A 151 0.64 7.72 10.82
C THR A 151 1.47 7.72 12.10
N TYR A 152 1.55 6.57 12.78
CA TYR A 152 2.23 6.43 14.06
C TYR A 152 3.54 5.64 13.94
N ASN A 153 4.11 5.50 12.74
CA ASN A 153 5.38 4.82 12.51
C ASN A 153 5.49 3.46 13.25
N CYS A 154 4.56 2.55 12.96
CA CYS A 154 4.52 1.20 13.50
C CYS A 154 4.86 0.18 12.39
N PRO A 155 6.15 -0.12 12.16
CA PRO A 155 6.58 -0.95 11.03
C PRO A 155 6.07 -2.40 11.13
N GLU A 156 5.86 -2.92 12.34
CA GLU A 156 5.33 -4.27 12.56
C GLU A 156 3.88 -4.41 12.06
N LEU A 157 3.02 -3.45 12.39
CA LEU A 157 1.63 -3.42 11.93
C LEU A 157 1.56 -3.14 10.42
N LYS A 158 2.39 -2.20 9.93
CA LYS A 158 2.50 -1.89 8.49
C LYS A 158 2.84 -3.15 7.70
N LYS A 159 3.86 -3.88 8.13
CA LYS A 159 4.28 -5.14 7.50
C LYS A 159 3.15 -6.16 7.46
N LYS A 160 2.44 -6.38 8.57
CA LYS A 160 1.29 -7.29 8.64
C LYS A 160 0.19 -6.91 7.64
N CYS A 161 -0.13 -5.63 7.53
CA CYS A 161 -1.12 -5.13 6.57
C CYS A 161 -0.67 -5.33 5.12
N ILE A 162 0.61 -5.05 4.81
CA ILE A 162 1.17 -5.28 3.48
C ILE A 162 1.18 -6.77 3.12
N ASP A 163 1.57 -7.65 4.05
CA ASP A 163 1.57 -9.10 3.84
C ASP A 163 0.14 -9.63 3.55
N PHE A 164 -0.88 -9.06 4.21
CA PHE A 164 -2.29 -9.39 3.94
C PHE A 164 -2.77 -8.89 2.56
N LEU A 165 -2.32 -7.71 2.16
CA LEU A 165 -2.58 -7.12 0.84
C LEU A 165 -1.84 -7.84 -0.29
N ALA A 166 -0.74 -8.53 0.01
CA ALA A 166 0.02 -9.29 -1.00
C ALA A 166 -0.71 -10.56 -1.46
N ASP A 167 -1.71 -11.05 -0.72
CA ASP A 167 -2.58 -12.13 -1.17
C ASP A 167 -3.60 -11.59 -2.20
N GLU A 168 -3.54 -12.08 -3.43
CA GLU A 168 -4.37 -11.65 -4.55
C GLU A 168 -5.88 -11.69 -4.25
N LYS A 169 -6.35 -12.69 -3.48
CA LYS A 169 -7.77 -12.83 -3.13
C LYS A 169 -8.24 -11.74 -2.18
N ASN A 170 -7.35 -11.28 -1.30
CA ASN A 170 -7.62 -10.19 -0.38
C ASN A 170 -7.47 -8.85 -1.10
N PHE A 171 -6.38 -8.67 -1.86
CA PHE A 171 -6.10 -7.44 -2.60
C PHE A 171 -7.30 -6.97 -3.42
N ARG A 172 -7.87 -7.85 -4.25
CA ARG A 172 -9.03 -7.52 -5.11
C ARG A 172 -10.24 -7.00 -4.34
N LYS A 173 -10.43 -7.45 -3.10
CA LYS A 173 -11.55 -7.00 -2.26
C LYS A 173 -11.19 -5.73 -1.49
N VAL A 174 -9.96 -5.66 -0.98
CA VAL A 174 -9.48 -4.52 -0.17
C VAL A 174 -9.40 -3.24 -1.00
N VAL A 175 -8.97 -3.30 -2.27
CA VAL A 175 -8.86 -2.11 -3.12
C VAL A 175 -10.19 -1.40 -3.35
N LEU A 176 -11.32 -2.07 -3.11
CA LEU A 176 -12.68 -1.53 -3.26
C LEU A 176 -13.21 -0.89 -1.97
N THR A 177 -12.43 -0.88 -0.89
CA THR A 177 -12.86 -0.39 0.43
C THR A 177 -12.53 1.09 0.61
N ASP A 178 -13.41 1.83 1.26
CA ASP A 178 -13.19 3.25 1.58
C ASP A 178 -11.89 3.46 2.37
N GLY A 179 -11.58 2.52 3.28
CA GLY A 179 -10.36 2.56 4.08
C GLY A 179 -9.08 2.49 3.25
N PHE A 180 -9.06 1.71 2.17
CA PHE A 180 -7.91 1.64 1.27
C PHE A 180 -7.78 2.91 0.42
N ILE A 181 -8.89 3.44 -0.10
CA ILE A 181 -8.90 4.68 -0.89
C ILE A 181 -8.37 5.86 -0.06
N GLN A 182 -8.86 6.01 1.17
CA GLN A 182 -8.40 7.06 2.09
C GLN A 182 -6.91 6.90 2.42
N MET A 183 -6.43 5.66 2.59
CA MET A 183 -5.02 5.38 2.84
C MET A 183 -4.14 5.84 1.68
N VAL A 184 -4.50 5.52 0.43
CA VAL A 184 -3.74 5.93 -0.76
C VAL A 184 -3.72 7.45 -0.93
N GLN A 185 -4.85 8.14 -0.67
CA GLN A 185 -4.93 9.60 -0.73
C GLN A 185 -4.03 10.26 0.31
N LYS A 186 -4.01 9.73 1.54
CA LYS A 186 -3.21 10.25 2.64
C LYS A 186 -1.72 9.90 2.50
N PHE A 187 -1.41 8.73 1.95
CA PHE A 187 -0.06 8.18 1.86
C PHE A 187 0.24 7.53 0.48
N PRO A 188 0.45 8.33 -0.59
CA PRO A 188 0.71 7.82 -1.93
C PRO A 188 1.97 6.95 -2.04
N SER A 189 2.95 7.17 -1.18
CA SER A 189 4.19 6.38 -1.10
C SER A 189 3.95 4.92 -0.75
N VAL A 190 2.90 4.61 0.03
CA VAL A 190 2.54 3.24 0.41
C VAL A 190 2.10 2.44 -0.82
N LEU A 191 1.53 3.09 -1.83
CA LEU A 191 1.13 2.44 -3.08
C LEU A 191 2.34 2.00 -3.92
N ALA A 192 3.45 2.74 -3.86
CA ALA A 192 4.70 2.28 -4.45
C ALA A 192 5.17 0.97 -3.79
N GLU A 193 5.01 0.83 -2.47
CA GLU A 193 5.38 -0.38 -1.75
C GLU A 193 4.51 -1.60 -2.08
N LEU A 194 3.33 -1.40 -2.70
CA LEU A 194 2.41 -2.44 -3.18
C LEU A 194 2.66 -2.87 -4.63
N ARG A 195 3.55 -2.19 -5.38
CA ARG A 195 3.95 -2.66 -6.72
C ARG A 195 4.70 -3.99 -6.62
N VAL A 196 4.72 -4.76 -7.71
CA VAL A 196 5.34 -6.09 -7.73
C VAL A 196 6.82 -5.98 -7.37
N LYS A 197 7.16 -6.50 -6.17
CA LYS A 197 8.54 -6.61 -5.69
C LYS A 197 9.11 -7.94 -6.17
N PHE A 198 9.98 -7.88 -7.16
CA PHE A 198 10.78 -9.01 -7.59
C PHE A 198 12.01 -9.14 -6.67
N LYS A 199 12.00 -10.15 -5.80
CA LYS A 199 13.11 -10.43 -4.89
C LYS A 199 14.09 -11.40 -5.54
N LEU A 200 15.31 -10.95 -5.75
CA LEU A 200 16.39 -11.77 -6.27
C LEU A 200 17.30 -12.21 -5.13
N ASN A 201 17.47 -13.53 -4.96
CA ASN A 201 18.49 -14.05 -4.05
C ASN A 201 19.86 -13.98 -4.71
N PHE A 202 20.56 -12.86 -4.50
CA PHE A 202 21.79 -12.57 -5.21
C PHE A 202 22.89 -13.59 -4.89
N GLU A 203 22.93 -14.12 -3.66
CA GLU A 203 23.92 -15.13 -3.26
C GLU A 203 23.77 -16.44 -4.04
N GLU A 204 22.55 -16.91 -4.25
CA GLU A 204 22.29 -18.10 -5.08
C GLU A 204 22.67 -17.86 -6.55
N THR A 205 22.57 -16.62 -7.02
CA THR A 205 22.91 -16.27 -8.42
C THR A 205 24.41 -16.14 -8.66
N LYS A 206 25.27 -16.25 -7.65
CA LYS A 206 26.74 -16.24 -7.83
C LYS A 206 27.24 -17.47 -8.58
N SER A 207 26.52 -18.60 -8.47
CA SER A 207 26.83 -19.84 -9.20
C SER A 207 26.13 -19.95 -10.55
N PHE A 208 25.36 -18.94 -10.97
CA PHE A 208 24.59 -19.02 -12.20
C PHE A 208 25.48 -18.88 -13.44
N ALA A 209 25.19 -19.66 -14.46
CA ALA A 209 25.74 -19.47 -15.79
C ALA A 209 25.01 -18.33 -16.53
N ILE A 210 25.68 -17.75 -17.52
CA ILE A 210 25.08 -16.78 -18.45
C ILE A 210 23.86 -17.42 -19.12
N GLY A 211 22.76 -16.66 -19.26
CA GLY A 211 21.50 -17.10 -19.84
C GLY A 211 20.56 -17.83 -18.87
N GLN A 212 20.96 -18.07 -17.62
CA GLN A 212 20.03 -18.59 -16.60
C GLN A 212 19.07 -17.48 -16.14
N VAL A 213 17.78 -17.82 -16.05
CA VAL A 213 16.68 -16.90 -15.76
C VAL A 213 16.05 -17.18 -14.40
N VAL A 214 15.63 -16.12 -13.72
CA VAL A 214 14.76 -16.13 -12.54
C VAL A 214 13.48 -15.38 -12.91
N THR A 215 12.32 -16.00 -12.69
CA THR A 215 11.02 -15.43 -13.12
C THR A 215 10.15 -15.00 -11.96
N SER A 216 9.30 -13.99 -12.18
CA SER A 216 8.36 -13.49 -11.15
C SER A 216 7.13 -14.37 -10.93
N GLY A 217 6.91 -15.39 -11.78
CA GLY A 217 5.58 -15.95 -12.01
C GLY A 217 4.67 -14.99 -12.77
N ASP A 218 3.44 -15.42 -13.00
CA ASP A 218 2.46 -14.67 -13.78
C ASP A 218 1.91 -13.47 -12.98
N ILE A 219 1.86 -12.31 -13.63
CA ILE A 219 1.38 -11.04 -13.10
C ILE A 219 0.21 -10.60 -13.96
N SER A 220 -0.90 -10.20 -13.34
CA SER A 220 -2.05 -9.64 -14.04
C SER A 220 -1.97 -8.11 -14.08
N ALA A 221 -1.93 -7.52 -15.27
CA ALA A 221 -1.96 -6.07 -15.48
C ALA A 221 -2.70 -5.75 -16.79
N GLY A 222 -3.61 -4.76 -16.73
CA GLY A 222 -4.40 -4.29 -17.88
C GLY A 222 -5.24 -5.36 -18.60
N GLY A 223 -5.60 -6.45 -17.91
CA GLY A 223 -6.35 -7.57 -18.50
C GLY A 223 -5.47 -8.60 -19.21
N HIS A 224 -4.14 -8.44 -19.15
CA HIS A 224 -3.15 -9.34 -19.71
C HIS A 224 -2.33 -10.04 -18.62
N LEU A 225 -1.83 -11.23 -18.93
CA LEU A 225 -0.86 -11.95 -18.13
C LEU A 225 0.54 -11.59 -18.60
N TRP A 226 1.41 -11.33 -17.64
CA TRP A 226 2.78 -10.88 -17.83
C TRP A 226 3.74 -11.68 -16.95
N MET A 227 5.00 -11.77 -17.33
CA MET A 227 6.04 -12.38 -16.51
C MET A 227 7.30 -11.52 -16.59
N ILE A 228 7.95 -11.30 -15.45
CA ILE A 228 9.27 -10.65 -15.42
C ILE A 228 10.32 -11.74 -15.48
N GLU A 229 11.27 -11.59 -16.38
CA GLU A 229 12.44 -12.45 -16.53
C GLU A 229 13.67 -11.66 -16.13
N CYS A 230 14.35 -12.14 -15.09
CA CYS A 230 15.61 -11.58 -14.62
C CYS A 230 16.73 -12.53 -14.97
N TYR A 231 17.75 -12.03 -15.66
CA TYR A 231 18.96 -12.78 -16.01
C TYR A 231 20.12 -12.24 -15.18
N PRO A 232 20.46 -12.87 -14.04
CA PRO A 232 21.42 -12.30 -13.10
C PRO A 232 22.82 -12.13 -13.72
N CYS A 233 23.20 -13.04 -14.61
CA CYS A 233 24.49 -13.07 -15.31
C CYS A 233 24.32 -12.69 -16.80
N GLY A 234 23.32 -11.87 -17.15
CA GLY A 234 22.99 -11.54 -18.54
C GLY A 234 22.25 -12.65 -19.28
N ASP A 235 21.50 -12.27 -20.31
CA ASP A 235 20.75 -13.16 -21.20
C ASP A 235 21.64 -13.83 -22.25
N ASN A 236 22.78 -13.19 -22.56
CA ASN A 236 23.73 -13.61 -23.57
C ASN A 236 25.19 -13.33 -23.16
N ASN A 237 26.15 -13.77 -23.96
CA ASN A 237 27.58 -13.69 -23.64
C ASN A 237 28.23 -12.32 -23.94
N GLU A 238 27.50 -11.31 -24.41
CA GLU A 238 28.08 -10.05 -24.88
C GLU A 238 28.85 -9.30 -23.79
N ASP A 239 28.30 -9.30 -22.57
CA ASP A 239 28.87 -8.56 -21.43
C ASP A 239 29.60 -9.48 -20.44
N ASN A 240 29.97 -10.72 -20.82
CA ASN A 240 30.64 -11.71 -19.96
C ASN A 240 29.94 -11.96 -18.61
N GLY A 241 28.63 -11.72 -18.54
CA GLY A 241 27.83 -11.83 -17.32
C GLY A 241 28.10 -10.76 -16.25
N GLU A 242 28.70 -9.62 -16.62
CA GLU A 242 28.97 -8.51 -15.70
C GLU A 242 27.69 -7.74 -15.30
N TYR A 243 26.65 -7.82 -16.13
CA TYR A 243 25.39 -7.11 -15.94
C TYR A 243 24.24 -8.07 -15.66
N LEU A 244 23.30 -7.58 -14.85
CA LEU A 244 21.99 -8.18 -14.72
C LEU A 244 21.08 -7.61 -15.82
N GLY A 245 20.41 -8.50 -16.55
CA GLY A 245 19.38 -8.16 -17.53
C GLY A 245 17.97 -8.36 -16.95
N VAL A 246 17.01 -7.54 -17.39
CA VAL A 246 15.61 -7.64 -16.96
C VAL A 246 14.65 -7.42 -18.12
N PHE A 247 13.66 -8.30 -18.24
CA PHE A 247 12.73 -8.32 -19.36
C PHE A 247 11.29 -8.51 -18.88
N LEU A 248 10.36 -8.00 -19.68
CA LEU A 248 8.93 -8.25 -19.53
C LEU A 248 8.48 -9.15 -20.67
N HIS A 249 7.79 -10.22 -20.32
CA HIS A 249 7.26 -11.23 -21.22
C HIS A 249 5.73 -11.19 -21.16
N HIS A 250 5.08 -11.05 -22.31
CA HIS A 250 3.63 -11.12 -22.47
C HIS A 250 3.17 -12.57 -22.62
N GLU A 251 2.38 -13.04 -21.66
CA GLU A 251 1.93 -14.44 -21.55
C GLU A 251 0.54 -14.69 -22.18
N SER A 252 -0.27 -13.65 -22.39
CA SER A 252 -1.59 -13.81 -23.02
C SER A 252 -1.50 -14.18 -24.51
N LYS A 253 -2.49 -14.95 -24.97
CA LYS A 253 -2.59 -15.45 -26.37
C LYS A 253 -3.58 -14.66 -27.24
N THR A 254 -4.10 -13.55 -26.73
CA THR A 254 -5.30 -12.90 -27.29
C THR A 254 -4.95 -11.92 -28.40
N LYS A 255 -4.22 -10.83 -28.10
CA LYS A 255 -3.91 -9.73 -29.03
C LYS A 255 -2.60 -9.04 -28.68
N ASP A 256 -2.03 -8.32 -29.64
CA ASP A 256 -0.90 -7.40 -29.42
C ASP A 256 -1.28 -6.36 -28.37
N VAL A 257 -0.33 -6.02 -27.49
CA VAL A 257 -0.53 -5.02 -26.44
C VAL A 257 0.67 -4.10 -26.38
N LYS A 258 0.45 -2.78 -26.40
CA LYS A 258 1.53 -1.82 -26.15
C LYS A 258 1.60 -1.60 -24.64
N ALA A 259 2.72 -1.91 -24.02
CA ALA A 259 2.88 -1.73 -22.57
C ALA A 259 4.08 -0.84 -22.25
N ILE A 260 3.99 -0.13 -21.13
CA ILE A 260 5.07 0.58 -20.49
C ILE A 260 5.65 -0.35 -19.43
N PHE A 261 6.93 -0.68 -19.55
CA PHE A 261 7.66 -1.46 -18.57
C PHE A 261 8.60 -0.53 -17.80
N GLU A 262 8.42 -0.38 -16.49
CA GLU A 262 9.28 0.42 -15.62
C GLU A 262 9.93 -0.48 -14.57
N VAL A 263 11.25 -0.35 -14.37
CA VAL A 263 12.04 -1.17 -13.43
C VAL A 263 13.03 -0.29 -12.67
N PHE A 264 13.21 -0.53 -11.36
CA PHE A 264 14.27 0.09 -10.57
C PHE A 264 14.71 -0.77 -9.39
N VAL A 265 15.97 -0.61 -8.95
CA VAL A 265 16.51 -1.31 -7.77
C VAL A 265 16.17 -0.52 -6.50
N MET A 266 15.87 -1.22 -5.40
CA MET A 266 15.66 -0.62 -4.09
C MET A 266 16.96 -0.54 -3.30
N ASP A 267 17.19 0.60 -2.63
CA ASP A 267 18.30 0.76 -1.71
C ASP A 267 18.07 0.00 -0.38
N ARG A 268 19.09 0.02 0.48
CA ARG A 268 19.08 -0.68 1.77
C ARG A 268 18.03 -0.15 2.75
N ASN A 269 17.54 1.08 2.54
CA ASN A 269 16.50 1.70 3.35
C ASN A 269 15.10 1.44 2.77
N GLY A 270 15.01 0.73 1.64
CA GLY A 270 13.74 0.47 0.96
C GLY A 270 13.25 1.65 0.13
N ALA A 271 14.12 2.55 -0.31
CA ALA A 271 13.79 3.63 -1.25
C ALA A 271 14.24 3.31 -2.69
N PRO A 272 13.56 3.81 -3.73
CA PRO A 272 13.92 3.55 -5.12
C PRO A 272 15.23 4.25 -5.53
N SER A 273 16.12 3.51 -6.17
CA SER A 273 17.37 4.05 -6.71
C SER A 273 17.10 5.03 -7.85
N PRO A 274 17.64 6.27 -7.81
CA PRO A 274 17.56 7.20 -8.93
C PRO A 274 18.52 6.82 -10.07
N SER A 275 19.61 6.12 -9.77
CA SER A 275 20.69 5.81 -10.72
C SER A 275 20.50 4.49 -11.46
N HIS A 276 19.75 3.55 -10.89
CA HIS A 276 19.50 2.22 -11.46
C HIS A 276 18.00 2.04 -11.70
N ARG A 277 17.53 2.73 -12.75
CA ARG A 277 16.14 2.77 -13.23
C ARG A 277 16.09 2.61 -14.74
N PHE A 278 15.12 1.86 -15.23
CA PHE A 278 14.82 1.64 -16.63
C PHE A 278 13.33 1.86 -16.90
N ARG A 279 13.00 2.47 -18.03
CA ARG A 279 11.62 2.62 -18.49
C ARG A 279 11.55 2.45 -20.01
N LEU A 280 10.63 1.62 -20.45
CA LEU A 280 10.44 1.24 -21.84
C LEU A 280 8.97 1.35 -22.22
N VAL A 281 8.70 1.67 -23.48
CA VAL A 281 7.37 1.49 -24.09
C VAL A 281 7.54 0.58 -25.30
N HIS A 282 6.84 -0.56 -25.33
CA HIS A 282 6.99 -1.54 -26.41
C HIS A 282 5.66 -2.20 -26.77
N VAL A 283 5.54 -2.69 -28.00
CA VAL A 283 4.38 -3.48 -28.46
C VAL A 283 4.72 -4.95 -28.36
N TYR A 284 4.13 -5.63 -27.38
CA TYR A 284 4.33 -7.04 -27.13
C TYR A 284 3.32 -7.85 -27.93
N LYS A 285 3.83 -8.80 -28.74
CA LYS A 285 2.98 -9.76 -29.46
C LYS A 285 2.35 -10.77 -28.50
N PRO A 286 1.21 -11.39 -28.84
CA PRO A 286 0.67 -12.49 -28.06
C PRO A 286 1.65 -13.66 -28.06
N LYS A 287 1.61 -14.45 -26.98
CA LYS A 287 2.41 -15.66 -26.87
C LYS A 287 2.08 -16.63 -28.00
N SER A 288 3.04 -16.87 -28.89
CA SER A 288 2.93 -17.79 -30.02
C SER A 288 4.10 -18.77 -30.03
N LYS A 289 3.91 -19.97 -30.58
CA LYS A 289 4.97 -20.98 -30.62
C LYS A 289 6.04 -20.57 -31.65
N GLY A 290 7.21 -20.16 -31.16
CA GLY A 290 8.42 -20.00 -31.98
C GLY A 290 8.78 -18.56 -32.37
N ASN A 291 8.14 -17.54 -31.78
CA ASN A 291 8.51 -16.13 -31.96
C ASN A 291 8.81 -15.47 -30.60
N ASN A 292 9.88 -14.66 -30.52
CA ASN A 292 10.32 -13.97 -29.30
C ASN A 292 9.80 -12.52 -29.21
N ASP A 293 8.97 -12.06 -30.16
CA ASP A 293 8.41 -10.70 -30.19
C ASP A 293 7.42 -10.39 -29.03
N ASN A 294 7.19 -11.35 -28.15
CA ASN A 294 6.39 -11.19 -26.95
C ASN A 294 7.22 -10.85 -25.70
N THR A 295 8.54 -10.66 -25.84
CA THR A 295 9.44 -10.31 -24.73
C THR A 295 10.34 -9.13 -25.10
N TRP A 296 10.49 -8.17 -24.19
CA TRP A 296 11.38 -7.02 -24.36
C TRP A 296 11.87 -6.46 -23.01
N GLY A 297 13.10 -5.95 -22.97
CA GLY A 297 13.75 -5.54 -21.74
C GLY A 297 15.05 -4.76 -21.94
N GLU A 298 15.91 -4.80 -20.91
CA GLU A 298 17.22 -4.18 -20.87
C GLU A 298 18.28 -5.21 -20.47
N ASN A 299 19.28 -5.42 -21.33
CA ASN A 299 20.35 -6.39 -21.11
C ASN A 299 21.36 -5.89 -20.07
N ARG A 300 21.56 -4.57 -19.98
CA ARG A 300 22.54 -3.92 -19.10
C ARG A 300 21.89 -3.06 -18.02
N PHE A 301 20.90 -3.62 -17.33
CA PHE A 301 20.10 -2.85 -16.37
C PHE A 301 20.94 -2.37 -15.17
N VAL A 302 21.74 -3.26 -14.58
CA VAL A 302 22.64 -2.89 -13.46
C VAL A 302 23.87 -3.79 -13.43
N LYS A 303 25.03 -3.20 -13.12
CA LYS A 303 26.26 -3.97 -12.90
C LYS A 303 26.14 -4.82 -11.64
N ARG A 304 26.62 -6.07 -11.70
CA ARG A 304 26.62 -6.97 -10.54
C ARG A 304 27.47 -6.45 -9.38
N SER A 305 28.57 -5.75 -9.66
CA SER A 305 29.39 -5.09 -8.63
C SER A 305 28.59 -4.06 -7.81
N ASP A 306 27.67 -3.36 -8.47
CA ASP A 306 26.90 -2.28 -7.88
C ASP A 306 25.74 -2.86 -7.06
N LEU A 307 25.16 -3.97 -7.51
CA LEU A 307 24.22 -4.76 -6.70
C LEU A 307 24.81 -5.19 -5.37
N GLU A 308 26.01 -5.78 -5.38
CA GLU A 308 26.66 -6.28 -4.17
C GLU A 308 27.07 -5.13 -3.23
N SER A 309 27.64 -4.06 -3.78
CA SER A 309 28.19 -2.96 -2.98
C SER A 309 27.14 -1.97 -2.46
N LEU A 310 26.05 -1.71 -3.22
CA LEU A 310 25.08 -0.65 -2.92
C LEU A 310 23.72 -1.17 -2.46
N TYR A 311 23.25 -2.31 -2.97
CA TYR A 311 21.84 -2.73 -2.86
C TYR A 311 21.61 -4.01 -2.05
N LEU A 312 22.64 -4.85 -1.91
CA LEU A 312 22.54 -6.13 -1.21
C LEU A 312 22.20 -5.94 0.28
N THR A 313 21.13 -6.60 0.73
CA THR A 313 20.69 -6.63 2.13
C THR A 313 20.32 -8.06 2.50
N ASN A 314 21.01 -8.67 3.47
CA ASN A 314 20.80 -10.05 3.90
C ASN A 314 20.81 -11.08 2.74
N GLY A 315 21.71 -10.89 1.76
CA GLY A 315 21.82 -11.75 0.58
C GLY A 315 20.76 -11.53 -0.50
N LEU A 316 19.81 -10.61 -0.29
CA LEU A 316 18.74 -10.29 -1.23
C LEU A 316 18.96 -8.93 -1.90
N VAL A 317 18.57 -8.85 -3.17
CA VAL A 317 18.37 -7.61 -3.92
C VAL A 317 16.89 -7.50 -4.24
N ILE A 318 16.28 -6.34 -4.01
CA ILE A 318 14.87 -6.09 -4.32
C ILE A 318 14.81 -5.20 -5.56
N ILE A 319 14.18 -5.73 -6.61
CA ILE A 319 13.88 -5.02 -7.85
C ILE A 319 12.38 -4.77 -7.89
N MET A 320 11.99 -3.54 -8.20
CA MET A 320 10.59 -3.18 -8.38
C MET A 320 10.26 -3.02 -9.85
N CYS A 321 9.11 -3.56 -10.25
CA CYS A 321 8.65 -3.52 -11.63
C CYS A 321 7.20 -3.01 -11.73
N GLY A 322 6.89 -2.28 -12.80
CA GLY A 322 5.55 -1.80 -13.14
C GLY A 322 5.23 -2.01 -14.61
N VAL A 323 3.96 -2.31 -14.91
CA VAL A 323 3.42 -2.54 -16.26
C VAL A 323 2.15 -1.70 -16.46
N GLU A 324 2.09 -0.89 -17.53
CA GLU A 324 0.92 -0.04 -17.88
C GLU A 324 0.56 -0.19 -19.38
N ASP A 325 -0.70 -0.45 -19.75
CA ASP A 325 -1.11 -0.80 -21.13
C ASP A 325 -1.66 0.37 -21.98
N ILE A 326 -1.54 0.28 -23.32
CA ILE A 326 -2.04 1.19 -24.37
C ILE A 326 -2.48 0.36 -25.61
N ALA A 327 -3.65 0.63 -26.22
CA ALA A 327 -4.11 -0.11 -27.42
C ALA A 327 -3.41 0.34 -28.74
N PRO A 328 -3.04 -0.58 -29.67
CA PRO A 328 -2.42 -0.23 -30.96
C PRO A 328 -3.31 0.58 -31.92
N THR A 329 -4.62 0.30 -31.94
CA THR A 329 -5.63 1.03 -32.75
C THR A 329 -5.64 2.51 -32.41
N THR A 330 -5.57 2.82 -31.12
CA THR A 330 -5.49 4.18 -30.58
C THR A 330 -4.28 4.94 -31.07
N PHE A 331 -3.12 4.28 -31.19
CA PHE A 331 -1.90 4.93 -31.69
C PHE A 331 -1.96 5.19 -33.20
N LYS A 332 -2.51 4.26 -33.99
CA LYS A 332 -2.75 4.45 -35.44
C LYS A 332 -3.71 5.60 -35.68
N ALA A 333 -4.82 5.61 -34.95
CA ALA A 333 -5.84 6.65 -34.95
C ALA A 333 -5.25 8.04 -34.61
N MET A 334 -4.38 8.10 -33.60
CA MET A 334 -3.69 9.34 -33.24
C MET A 334 -2.72 9.82 -34.34
N LEU A 335 -1.96 8.92 -34.97
CA LEU A 335 -1.07 9.29 -36.07
C LEU A 335 -1.85 9.77 -37.30
N GLN A 336 -2.95 9.09 -37.66
CA GLN A 336 -3.82 9.54 -38.74
C GLN A 336 -4.27 10.98 -38.48
N PHE A 337 -4.79 11.29 -37.30
CA PHE A 337 -5.14 12.66 -36.94
C PHE A 337 -3.97 13.64 -37.08
N ILE A 338 -2.76 13.28 -36.62
CA ILE A 338 -1.58 14.17 -36.72
C ILE A 338 -1.24 14.50 -38.19
N TYR A 339 -1.42 13.54 -39.10
CA TYR A 339 -1.07 13.71 -40.52
C TYR A 339 -2.19 14.28 -41.38
N THR A 340 -3.46 14.01 -41.03
CA THR A 340 -4.62 14.39 -41.85
C THR A 340 -5.45 15.52 -41.23
N ASP A 341 -5.27 15.80 -39.94
CA ASP A 341 -6.11 16.68 -39.13
C ASP A 341 -7.60 16.27 -39.14
N ASP A 342 -7.88 15.01 -39.46
CA ASP A 342 -9.21 14.41 -39.51
C ASP A 342 -9.38 13.32 -38.45
N LEU A 343 -10.63 13.15 -37.98
CA LEU A 343 -10.94 12.08 -37.04
C LEU A 343 -10.76 10.72 -37.73
N PRO A 344 -9.99 9.78 -37.14
CA PRO A 344 -9.65 8.51 -37.75
C PRO A 344 -10.89 7.63 -37.98
N ARG A 345 -10.89 6.88 -39.08
CA ARG A 345 -11.92 5.91 -39.48
C ARG A 345 -11.25 4.54 -39.65
N ASP A 346 -11.99 3.45 -39.40
CA ASP A 346 -11.46 2.11 -39.64
C ASP A 346 -11.51 1.81 -41.14
N GLU A 347 -10.36 1.93 -41.81
CA GLU A 347 -10.25 1.72 -43.26
C GLU A 347 -10.10 0.23 -43.65
N GLU A 348 -9.83 -0.65 -42.68
CA GLU A 348 -9.47 -2.05 -42.96
C GLU A 348 -10.68 -2.99 -43.18
N ASP A 349 -11.90 -2.62 -42.74
CA ASP A 349 -13.12 -3.44 -42.92
C ASP A 349 -14.29 -2.72 -43.63
N GLY A 350 -14.02 -1.56 -44.27
CA GLY A 350 -15.00 -0.83 -45.09
C GLY A 350 -15.94 0.07 -44.29
N ASP A 351 -15.77 1.38 -44.41
CA ASP A 351 -16.65 2.48 -43.93
C ASP A 351 -17.32 2.33 -42.54
N GLU A 352 -16.80 1.47 -41.66
CA GLU A 352 -17.28 1.32 -40.28
C GLU A 352 -16.55 2.28 -39.34
N GLN A 353 -17.33 2.95 -38.48
CA GLN A 353 -16.84 3.89 -37.49
C GLN A 353 -16.09 3.13 -36.39
N LEU A 354 -14.99 3.71 -35.88
CA LEU A 354 -14.28 3.17 -34.72
C LEU A 354 -15.26 2.91 -33.55
N PRO A 355 -15.10 1.81 -32.80
CA PRO A 355 -15.96 1.51 -31.65
C PRO A 355 -15.81 2.57 -30.55
N THR A 356 -16.85 2.79 -29.74
CA THR A 356 -16.86 3.78 -28.65
C THR A 356 -15.66 3.62 -27.69
N GLU A 357 -15.26 2.39 -27.40
CA GLU A 357 -14.08 2.06 -26.58
C GLU A 357 -12.78 2.63 -27.18
N ALA A 358 -12.63 2.59 -28.52
CA ALA A 358 -11.46 3.16 -29.18
C ALA A 358 -11.39 4.69 -29.03
N PHE A 359 -12.54 5.38 -28.94
CA PHE A 359 -12.56 6.81 -28.67
C PHE A 359 -12.21 7.17 -27.22
N GLN A 360 -12.45 6.27 -26.26
CA GLN A 360 -12.01 6.45 -24.87
C GLN A 360 -10.49 6.40 -24.76
N ASP A 361 -9.87 5.41 -25.41
CA ASP A 361 -8.43 5.30 -25.49
C ASP A 361 -7.81 6.46 -26.29
N LEU A 362 -8.48 6.89 -27.38
CA LEU A 362 -8.01 8.02 -28.20
C LEU A 362 -8.11 9.35 -27.45
N LEU A 363 -9.12 9.51 -26.59
CA LEU A 363 -9.22 10.66 -25.69
C LEU A 363 -8.04 10.67 -24.69
N ALA A 364 -7.70 9.51 -24.12
CA ALA A 364 -6.56 9.34 -23.22
C ALA A 364 -5.23 9.70 -23.89
N ALA A 365 -5.04 9.21 -25.13
CA ALA A 365 -3.86 9.51 -25.92
C ALA A 365 -3.80 11.00 -26.30
N ALA A 366 -4.92 11.58 -26.74
CA ALA A 366 -4.97 12.99 -27.13
C ALA A 366 -4.60 13.93 -25.97
N ASP A 367 -5.08 13.65 -24.76
CA ASP A 367 -4.68 14.36 -23.54
C ASP A 367 -3.18 14.20 -23.27
N ARG A 368 -2.69 12.96 -23.28
CA ARG A 368 -1.28 12.63 -23.03
C ARG A 368 -0.29 13.31 -23.99
N PHE A 369 -0.68 13.47 -25.25
CA PHE A 369 0.16 14.09 -26.28
C PHE A 369 -0.19 15.57 -26.57
N ALA A 370 -1.03 16.18 -25.73
CA ALA A 370 -1.48 17.57 -25.86
C ALA A 370 -2.09 17.89 -27.25
N LEU A 371 -2.86 16.95 -27.80
CA LEU A 371 -3.61 17.11 -29.05
C LEU A 371 -5.02 17.63 -28.74
N ASP A 372 -5.11 18.90 -28.33
CA ASP A 372 -6.36 19.49 -27.80
C ASP A 372 -7.55 19.37 -28.75
N ARG A 373 -7.31 19.55 -30.06
CA ARG A 373 -8.37 19.42 -31.08
C ARG A 373 -8.87 17.99 -31.20
N LEU A 374 -7.99 17.00 -31.20
CA LEU A 374 -8.38 15.58 -31.20
C LEU A 374 -9.13 15.22 -29.93
N LYS A 375 -8.64 15.69 -28.78
CA LYS A 375 -9.29 15.48 -27.47
C LYS A 375 -10.73 15.97 -27.47
N LEU A 376 -10.97 17.18 -28.00
CA LEU A 376 -12.33 17.73 -28.14
C LEU A 376 -13.20 16.92 -29.12
N MET A 377 -12.64 16.46 -30.23
CA MET A 377 -13.38 15.64 -31.19
C MET A 377 -13.76 14.25 -30.61
N CYS A 378 -12.84 13.60 -29.89
CA CYS A 378 -13.10 12.35 -29.19
C CYS A 378 -14.18 12.54 -28.12
N ALA A 379 -14.08 13.62 -27.32
CA ALA A 379 -15.07 13.93 -26.29
C ALA A 379 -16.47 14.16 -26.89
N LYS A 380 -16.55 14.85 -28.04
CA LYS A 380 -17.79 15.04 -28.78
C LYS A 380 -18.36 13.71 -29.28
N LYS A 381 -17.52 12.87 -29.89
CA LYS A 381 -17.96 11.57 -30.44
C LYS A 381 -18.46 10.62 -29.34
N LEU A 382 -17.76 10.57 -28.21
CA LEU A 382 -18.20 9.80 -27.03
C LEU A 382 -19.55 10.28 -26.48
N TRP A 383 -19.83 11.58 -26.55
CA TRP A 383 -21.14 12.10 -26.16
C TRP A 383 -22.24 11.73 -27.15
N ASP A 384 -21.97 11.82 -28.46
CA ASP A 384 -22.97 11.54 -29.51
C ASP A 384 -23.46 10.07 -29.45
N ASP A 385 -22.59 9.14 -29.01
CA ASP A 385 -22.89 7.71 -28.91
C ASP A 385 -23.21 7.25 -27.47
N VAL A 386 -23.51 8.18 -26.55
CA VAL A 386 -23.75 7.85 -25.14
C VAL A 386 -25.09 7.11 -24.94
N SER A 387 -25.08 6.04 -24.15
CA SER A 387 -26.26 5.25 -23.76
C SER A 387 -26.25 4.96 -22.27
N THR A 388 -27.31 4.35 -21.74
CA THR A 388 -27.34 3.88 -20.35
C THR A 388 -26.22 2.87 -20.07
N ASP A 389 -25.83 2.06 -21.05
CA ASP A 389 -24.73 1.08 -20.95
C ASP A 389 -23.33 1.72 -20.96
N THR A 390 -23.14 2.84 -21.67
CA THR A 390 -21.82 3.44 -21.92
C THR A 390 -21.52 4.71 -21.13
N VAL A 391 -22.54 5.33 -20.51
CA VAL A 391 -22.41 6.62 -19.82
C VAL A 391 -21.46 6.59 -18.62
N GLY A 392 -21.39 5.46 -17.90
CA GLY A 392 -20.43 5.29 -16.80
C GLY A 392 -18.97 5.38 -17.28
N ALA A 393 -18.60 4.55 -18.26
CA ALA A 393 -17.25 4.57 -18.83
C ALA A 393 -16.89 5.91 -19.49
N THR A 394 -17.88 6.56 -20.12
CA THR A 394 -17.70 7.89 -20.73
C THR A 394 -17.44 8.98 -19.70
N LEU A 395 -18.20 8.99 -18.60
CA LEU A 395 -17.97 9.91 -17.48
C LEU A 395 -16.59 9.68 -16.84
N ALA A 396 -16.14 8.43 -16.78
CA ALA A 396 -14.83 8.10 -16.22
C ALA A 396 -13.72 8.70 -17.08
N CYS A 397 -13.83 8.57 -18.41
CA CYS A 397 -12.87 9.17 -19.33
C CYS A 397 -12.91 10.71 -19.27
N ALA A 398 -14.09 11.30 -19.11
CA ALA A 398 -14.23 12.74 -19.00
C ALA A 398 -13.53 13.30 -17.76
N GLU A 399 -13.64 12.59 -16.63
CA GLU A 399 -12.94 12.93 -15.39
C GLU A 399 -11.43 12.71 -15.53
N ALA A 400 -11.01 11.53 -16.00
CA ALA A 400 -9.61 11.14 -16.15
C ALA A 400 -8.78 12.16 -16.92
N TYR A 401 -9.37 12.70 -17.99
CA TYR A 401 -8.67 13.53 -18.95
C TYR A 401 -9.15 14.97 -18.91
N SER A 402 -9.73 15.43 -17.80
CA SER A 402 -10.11 16.84 -17.60
C SER A 402 -10.94 17.41 -18.76
N CYS A 403 -12.04 16.75 -19.12
CA CYS A 403 -13.01 17.17 -20.12
C CYS A 403 -14.29 17.68 -19.44
N PRO A 404 -14.31 18.94 -18.93
CA PRO A 404 -15.37 19.42 -18.04
C PRO A 404 -16.75 19.46 -18.71
N GLU A 405 -16.82 19.79 -20.01
CA GLU A 405 -18.08 19.81 -20.74
C GLU A 405 -18.70 18.41 -20.91
N LEU A 406 -17.87 17.41 -21.24
CA LEU A 406 -18.32 16.02 -21.35
C LEU A 406 -18.75 15.47 -19.98
N LYS A 407 -17.95 15.75 -18.94
CA LYS A 407 -18.25 15.38 -17.55
C LYS A 407 -19.61 15.91 -17.13
N MET A 408 -19.85 17.20 -17.33
CA MET A 408 -21.11 17.84 -16.96
C MET A 408 -22.31 17.21 -17.68
N LYS A 409 -22.20 16.96 -18.99
CA LYS A 409 -23.26 16.31 -19.78
C LYS A 409 -23.55 14.87 -19.33
N CYS A 410 -22.53 14.09 -19.00
CA CYS A 410 -22.72 12.75 -18.47
C CYS A 410 -23.39 12.78 -17.07
N ILE A 411 -23.01 13.73 -16.21
CA ILE A 411 -23.70 13.93 -14.92
C ILE A 411 -25.17 14.33 -15.14
N ASP A 412 -25.47 15.20 -16.10
CA ASP A 412 -26.85 15.55 -16.47
C ASP A 412 -27.64 14.35 -16.98
N PHE A 413 -26.99 13.45 -17.74
CA PHE A 413 -27.61 12.21 -18.20
C PHE A 413 -28.01 11.31 -17.02
N PHE A 414 -27.16 11.21 -15.99
CA PHE A 414 -27.46 10.50 -14.75
C PHE A 414 -28.53 11.17 -13.88
N ALA A 415 -28.78 12.48 -14.04
CA ALA A 415 -29.82 13.18 -13.29
C ALA A 415 -31.24 12.73 -13.69
N ASN A 416 -31.40 12.10 -14.86
CA ASN A 416 -32.67 11.50 -15.27
C ASN A 416 -32.91 10.16 -14.54
N GLU A 417 -33.99 10.07 -13.76
CA GLU A 417 -34.29 8.91 -12.90
C GLU A 417 -34.34 7.57 -13.65
N LYS A 418 -34.88 7.55 -14.88
CA LYS A 418 -34.96 6.32 -15.68
C LYS A 418 -33.56 5.88 -16.12
N ASN A 419 -32.78 6.82 -16.65
CA ASN A 419 -31.42 6.56 -17.11
C ASN A 419 -30.52 6.15 -15.95
N PHE A 420 -30.68 6.79 -14.77
CA PHE A 420 -29.94 6.44 -13.56
C PHE A 420 -30.16 4.97 -13.19
N LYS A 421 -31.41 4.52 -13.09
CA LYS A 421 -31.75 3.14 -12.69
C LYS A 421 -31.15 2.09 -13.62
N GLU A 422 -31.09 2.36 -14.91
CA GLU A 422 -30.51 1.45 -15.89
C GLU A 422 -28.98 1.52 -15.88
N ALA A 423 -28.41 2.74 -15.89
CA ALA A 423 -26.97 2.94 -15.98
C ALA A 423 -26.19 2.48 -14.75
N VAL A 424 -26.75 2.58 -13.54
CA VAL A 424 -26.06 2.13 -12.31
C VAL A 424 -25.85 0.62 -12.22
N LEU A 425 -26.54 -0.15 -13.06
CA LEU A 425 -26.43 -1.62 -13.12
C LEU A 425 -25.36 -2.09 -14.12
N THR A 426 -24.65 -1.18 -14.76
CA THR A 426 -23.71 -1.47 -15.85
C THR A 426 -22.27 -1.58 -15.34
N ASP A 427 -21.45 -2.41 -15.98
CA ASP A 427 -20.02 -2.54 -15.67
C ASP A 427 -19.27 -1.20 -15.85
N GLY A 428 -19.72 -0.38 -16.81
CA GLY A 428 -19.17 0.97 -17.03
C GLY A 428 -19.38 1.89 -15.83
N PHE A 429 -20.51 1.80 -15.13
CA PHE A 429 -20.73 2.56 -13.90
C PHE A 429 -19.89 2.03 -12.74
N VAL A 430 -19.72 0.70 -12.64
CA VAL A 430 -18.84 0.09 -11.63
C VAL A 430 -17.40 0.58 -11.81
N GLN A 431 -16.88 0.58 -13.05
CA GLN A 431 -15.54 1.07 -13.37
C GLN A 431 -15.36 2.58 -13.11
N LEU A 432 -16.39 3.39 -13.36
CA LEU A 432 -16.40 4.82 -13.03
C LEU A 432 -16.19 5.04 -11.53
N VAL A 433 -16.96 4.34 -10.70
CA VAL A 433 -16.87 4.48 -9.24
C VAL A 433 -15.52 4.01 -8.72
N GLN A 434 -14.97 2.94 -9.30
CA GLN A 434 -13.63 2.44 -8.97
C GLN A 434 -12.52 3.43 -9.30
N LYS A 435 -12.58 4.06 -10.48
CA LYS A 435 -11.53 4.98 -10.94
C LYS A 435 -11.68 6.40 -10.35
N PHE A 436 -12.91 6.88 -10.15
CA PHE A 436 -13.22 8.26 -9.77
C PHE A 436 -14.28 8.33 -8.65
N PRO A 437 -14.00 7.89 -7.42
CA PRO A 437 -15.01 7.81 -6.36
C PRO A 437 -15.59 9.17 -5.96
N ALA A 438 -14.83 10.26 -6.10
CA ALA A 438 -15.32 11.63 -5.83
C ALA A 438 -16.51 12.03 -6.70
N ILE A 439 -16.64 11.42 -7.90
CA ILE A 439 -17.75 11.68 -8.83
C ILE A 439 -19.11 11.34 -8.23
N LEU A 440 -19.16 10.40 -7.26
CA LEU A 440 -20.40 10.02 -6.58
C LEU A 440 -20.98 11.16 -5.74
N GLY A 441 -20.12 11.99 -5.15
CA GLY A 441 -20.56 13.19 -4.43
C GLY A 441 -21.24 14.17 -5.38
N GLU A 442 -20.67 14.38 -6.56
CA GLU A 442 -21.23 15.25 -7.60
C GLU A 442 -22.55 14.71 -8.17
N LEU A 443 -22.62 13.39 -8.45
CA LEU A 443 -23.84 12.72 -8.88
C LEU A 443 -24.94 12.82 -7.82
N ARG A 444 -24.60 12.62 -6.53
CA ARG A 444 -25.56 12.70 -5.42
C ARG A 444 -26.16 14.09 -5.28
N VAL A 445 -25.34 15.14 -5.33
CA VAL A 445 -25.83 16.53 -5.26
C VAL A 445 -26.82 16.80 -6.39
N LYS A 446 -26.54 16.29 -7.58
CA LYS A 446 -27.33 16.55 -8.79
C LYS A 446 -28.60 15.71 -8.88
N VAL A 447 -28.58 14.46 -8.41
CA VAL A 447 -29.75 13.54 -8.41
C VAL A 447 -30.71 13.82 -7.25
N VAL A 448 -30.20 14.23 -6.08
CA VAL A 448 -31.03 14.53 -4.90
C VAL A 448 -31.56 15.98 -4.90
N GLY A 449 -30.89 16.88 -5.63
CA GLY A 449 -31.28 18.27 -5.78
C GLY A 449 -32.15 18.61 -6.99
N ALA A 450 -32.49 17.64 -7.85
CA ALA A 450 -33.27 17.81 -9.08
C ALA A 450 -34.77 17.48 -8.90
#